data_AF-A0AAD9QVN8-F1
#
_entry.id   AF-A0AAD9QVN8-F1
#
_cell.length_a   1.000
_cell.length_b   1.000
_cell.length_c   1.000
_cell.angle_alpha   90.00
_cell.angle_beta   90.00
_cell.angle_gamma   90.00
#
_symmetry.space_group_name_H-M   'P 1'
#
loop_
_entity.id
_entity.type
_entity.pdbx_description
1 polymer ?
#
loop_
_entity_poly.entity_id
_entity_poly.type
_entity_poly.pdbx_seq_one_letter_code
_entity_poly.pdbx_strand_id
1 'polypeptide(L)'
;MAMLRALTFLLFVPIVFSRLRWRLLSPRNDSNGFPAARRDSSIGFIQAENKLVVFGGKQGGKNFDDTWIYDLSNRKWEPVNPPTSSPQKRFSMVYGAFGKYFFISTGEYNGSPRQFFDDIWRFNSSSLSWRRLDENSETRPEQRYGSSGGIFNNGDNNNGFYVTHGFSGRRYSNTFKFDLGKNEWQLKFTGSNNYNPNLPHARCLHSATMIKSDELLLYGGCLGGGGTGGPCPSKDSWKFSANKKEWTKLPECSNPRMYTSLAMLPPLNGSERRAVLYAGQEKSISVLGTPNYDANEVTVFNPETNQWKRVTVEGDNVPVKRAGHVMATTDQGIVVFGGEDVDNDNLLNDLWLLEGSASDADASPSAGGCGSYDFNLIGLHALFMFLGWGVFLQAGAFIARYFRHVENAWWFKMHRIFQVTGLVLAFLGLVCAAVSVPFGHLNFAHGGLGFVIMVIGLLQPLNAHFRPHAPKANEIKTKGRFIWEVFHKNLGRLALFLALINISLGFFLALVPSAVLAVWFVLLGLYITAHVLMEVRFRLKKKSPKVVTITMN
;
A
#
# COMPACT_ATOMS: atom_id res chain seq x y z
N MET A 1 -49.10 -39.59 34.45
CA MET A 1 -47.71 -39.38 34.92
C MET A 1 -46.85 -38.85 33.77
N ALA A 2 -47.26 -37.70 33.21
CA ALA A 2 -46.64 -37.11 32.02
C ALA A 2 -46.85 -35.59 32.05
N MET A 3 -46.12 -34.90 32.92
CA MET A 3 -45.95 -33.44 32.85
C MET A 3 -44.83 -33.02 33.82
N LEU A 4 -43.58 -33.34 33.49
CA LEU A 4 -42.42 -32.65 34.10
C LEU A 4 -41.10 -32.93 33.36
N ARG A 5 -41.00 -32.60 32.06
CA ARG A 5 -39.70 -32.53 31.36
C ARG A 5 -39.73 -31.45 30.26
N ALA A 6 -39.88 -30.20 30.67
CA ALA A 6 -39.43 -29.06 29.87
C ALA A 6 -38.15 -28.56 30.55
N LEU A 7 -37.01 -29.15 30.19
CA LEU A 7 -35.70 -28.68 30.63
C LEU A 7 -35.41 -27.35 29.94
N THR A 8 -35.18 -26.34 30.77
CA THR A 8 -34.62 -25.03 30.49
C THR A 8 -33.31 -25.17 29.69
N PHE A 9 -33.34 -24.96 28.38
CA PHE A 9 -32.15 -24.56 27.63
C PHE A 9 -31.97 -23.05 27.79
N LEU A 10 -31.50 -22.62 28.96
CA LEU A 10 -30.86 -21.32 29.10
C LEU A 10 -29.50 -21.45 28.38
N LEU A 11 -29.46 -21.00 27.13
CA LEU A 11 -28.22 -20.72 26.43
C LEU A 11 -27.47 -19.64 27.25
N PHE A 12 -26.58 -20.08 28.14
CA PHE A 12 -25.51 -19.25 28.66
C PHE A 12 -24.64 -18.88 27.45
N VAL A 13 -24.96 -17.78 26.78
CA VAL A 13 -24.01 -17.11 25.91
C VAL A 13 -23.08 -16.38 26.88
N PRO A 14 -21.83 -16.82 27.09
CA PRO A 14 -20.91 -16.06 27.92
C PRO A 14 -20.75 -14.69 27.28
N ILE A 15 -21.10 -13.64 28.01
CA ILE A 15 -20.78 -12.28 27.60
C ILE A 15 -19.26 -12.17 27.75
N VAL A 16 -18.54 -12.35 26.65
CA VAL A 16 -17.08 -12.20 26.62
C VAL A 16 -16.77 -10.73 26.45
N PHE A 17 -16.44 -10.08 27.56
CA PHE A 17 -15.97 -8.70 27.58
C PHE A 17 -14.55 -8.61 27.00
N SER A 18 -14.26 -7.53 26.27
CA SER A 18 -12.90 -7.22 25.83
C SER A 18 -12.02 -6.91 27.04
N ARG A 19 -10.78 -7.41 27.01
CA ARG A 19 -9.81 -7.14 28.08
C ARG A 19 -8.92 -5.96 27.77
N LEU A 20 -8.85 -5.55 26.50
CA LEU A 20 -8.22 -4.29 26.12
C LEU A 20 -9.19 -3.12 26.36
N ARG A 21 -8.67 -2.01 26.88
CA ARG A 21 -9.49 -0.84 27.22
C ARG A 21 -8.84 0.46 26.83
N TRP A 22 -9.64 1.39 26.30
CA TRP A 22 -9.18 2.76 26.07
C TRP A 22 -9.35 3.62 27.32
N ARG A 23 -8.30 4.36 27.68
CA ARG A 23 -8.29 5.33 28.77
C ARG A 23 -7.70 6.65 28.30
N LEU A 24 -8.45 7.74 28.45
CA LEU A 24 -7.91 9.08 28.20
C LEU A 24 -6.97 9.48 29.35
N LEU A 25 -5.72 9.80 29.03
CA LEU A 25 -4.72 10.25 30.01
C LEU A 25 -4.63 11.77 30.09
N SER A 26 -4.61 12.44 28.94
CA SER A 26 -4.60 13.90 28.84
C SER A 26 -5.60 14.32 27.75
N PRO A 27 -6.62 15.13 28.06
CA PRO A 27 -7.51 15.67 27.05
C PRO A 27 -6.77 16.61 26.10
N ARG A 28 -7.37 16.89 24.94
CA ARG A 28 -6.92 17.95 24.05
C ARG A 28 -6.92 19.28 24.81
N ASN A 29 -5.82 20.00 24.74
CA ASN A 29 -5.69 21.31 25.38
C ASN A 29 -4.73 22.22 24.60
N ASP A 30 -5.21 23.38 24.19
CA ASP A 30 -4.45 24.35 23.40
C ASP A 30 -3.86 25.50 24.27
N SER A 31 -3.92 25.38 25.60
CA SER A 31 -3.34 26.36 26.54
C SER A 31 -1.82 26.23 26.68
N ASN A 32 -1.19 27.28 27.22
CA ASN A 32 0.22 27.22 27.65
C ASN A 32 0.45 26.06 28.63
N GLY A 33 1.61 25.40 28.52
CA GLY A 33 1.96 24.22 29.33
C GLY A 33 1.63 22.87 28.69
N PHE A 34 1.11 22.85 27.46
CA PHE A 34 0.85 21.64 26.69
C PHE A 34 1.59 21.67 25.35
N PRO A 35 1.98 20.50 24.81
CA PRO A 35 2.45 20.43 23.44
C PRO A 35 1.32 20.83 22.49
N ALA A 36 1.59 21.72 21.54
CA ALA A 36 0.63 22.08 20.50
C ALA A 36 0.14 20.83 19.73
N ALA A 37 -1.12 20.88 19.25
CA ALA A 37 -1.71 19.89 18.35
C ALA A 37 -0.81 19.62 17.14
N ARG A 38 -0.46 18.34 16.91
CA ARG A 38 0.55 17.95 15.93
C ARG A 38 0.34 16.53 15.42
N ARG A 39 0.78 16.31 14.19
CA ARG A 39 0.91 14.98 13.59
C ARG A 39 2.35 14.70 13.16
N ASP A 40 2.62 13.43 12.90
CA ASP A 40 3.89 12.89 12.44
C ASP A 40 5.07 13.29 13.37
N SER A 41 4.81 13.40 14.68
CA SER A 41 5.84 13.63 15.70
C SER A 41 6.65 12.36 15.98
N SER A 42 7.41 12.33 17.06
CA SER A 42 8.01 11.11 17.62
C SER A 42 7.67 10.98 19.10
N ILE A 43 7.62 9.75 19.61
CA ILE A 43 7.35 9.48 21.03
C ILE A 43 8.24 8.34 21.55
N GLY A 44 8.68 8.43 22.80
CA GLY A 44 9.42 7.38 23.48
C GLY A 44 9.01 7.24 24.94
N PHE A 45 8.98 6.02 25.45
CA PHE A 45 8.73 5.75 26.87
C PHE A 45 10.04 5.44 27.59
N ILE A 46 10.34 6.23 28.61
CA ILE A 46 11.47 6.06 29.52
C ILE A 46 10.95 5.29 30.74
N GLN A 47 11.06 3.96 30.66
CA GLN A 47 10.45 3.03 31.62
C GLN A 47 10.85 3.31 33.08
N ALA A 48 12.15 3.50 33.33
CA ALA A 48 12.67 3.71 34.68
C ALA A 48 12.16 4.99 35.37
N GLU A 49 11.69 5.98 34.60
CA GLU A 49 11.17 7.24 35.12
C GLU A 49 9.65 7.36 34.99
N ASN A 50 8.98 6.36 34.38
CA ASN A 50 7.57 6.40 34.02
C ASN A 50 7.19 7.69 33.26
N LYS A 51 8.02 8.06 32.26
CA LYS A 51 7.86 9.31 31.49
C LYS A 51 7.80 9.06 29.99
N LEU A 52 7.02 9.87 29.29
CA LEU A 52 7.01 9.92 27.84
C LEU A 52 7.81 11.13 27.37
N VAL A 53 8.57 10.98 26.30
CA VAL A 53 9.26 12.06 25.59
C VAL A 53 8.61 12.22 24.23
N VAL A 54 8.22 13.44 23.86
CA VAL A 54 7.71 13.78 22.52
C VAL A 54 8.62 14.81 21.89
N PHE A 55 8.91 14.63 20.60
CA PHE A 55 9.71 15.58 19.83
C PHE A 55 9.12 15.83 18.44
N GLY A 56 9.21 17.07 17.99
CA GLY A 56 8.93 17.47 16.62
C GLY A 56 7.49 17.24 16.18
N GLY A 57 7.29 17.00 14.88
CA GLY A 57 5.98 16.93 14.24
C GLY A 57 5.62 18.21 13.48
N LYS A 58 4.39 18.26 12.97
CA LYS A 58 3.91 19.43 12.22
C LYS A 58 2.47 19.81 12.54
N GLN A 59 2.17 21.08 12.31
CA GLN A 59 0.85 21.68 12.36
C GLN A 59 0.67 22.55 11.09
N GLY A 60 -0.03 22.01 10.08
CA GLY A 60 -0.10 22.64 8.76
C GLY A 60 1.29 22.88 8.16
N GLY A 61 1.62 24.14 7.85
CA GLY A 61 2.93 24.55 7.36
C GLY A 61 4.02 24.74 8.44
N LYS A 62 3.67 24.63 9.72
CA LYS A 62 4.61 24.78 10.84
C LYS A 62 5.22 23.43 11.21
N ASN A 63 6.54 23.36 11.34
CA ASN A 63 7.26 22.22 11.94
C ASN A 63 7.75 22.59 13.33
N PHE A 64 7.84 21.58 14.19
CA PHE A 64 8.33 21.74 15.56
C PHE A 64 9.72 21.12 15.75
N ASP A 65 10.49 21.69 16.66
CA ASP A 65 11.76 21.22 17.23
C ASP A 65 11.73 21.21 18.77
N ASP A 66 10.56 21.41 19.36
CA ASP A 66 10.38 21.36 20.80
C ASP A 66 10.43 19.91 21.33
N THR A 67 10.89 19.78 22.58
CA THR A 67 10.89 18.52 23.31
C THR A 67 9.96 18.66 24.49
N TRP A 68 9.06 17.70 24.66
CA TRP A 68 8.09 17.65 25.76
C TRP A 68 8.23 16.37 26.55
N ILE A 69 8.09 16.47 27.87
CA ILE A 69 8.03 15.32 28.76
C ILE A 69 6.63 15.25 29.37
N TYR A 70 6.03 14.06 29.35
CA TYR A 70 4.82 13.77 30.12
C TYR A 70 5.15 12.80 31.24
N ASP A 71 4.92 13.21 32.49
CA ASP A 71 5.01 12.35 33.65
C ASP A 71 3.71 11.55 33.78
N LEU A 72 3.77 10.22 33.62
CA LEU A 72 2.60 9.35 33.71
C LEU A 72 2.09 9.18 35.15
N SER A 73 2.93 9.45 36.14
CA SER A 73 2.59 9.37 37.56
C SER A 73 1.80 10.61 37.99
N ASN A 74 2.28 11.80 37.61
CA ASN A 74 1.65 13.07 37.96
C ASN A 74 0.69 13.62 36.89
N ARG A 75 0.61 12.95 35.73
CA ARG A 75 -0.23 13.30 34.58
C ARG A 75 -0.05 14.74 34.10
N LYS A 76 1.21 15.14 33.93
CA LYS A 76 1.57 16.53 33.64
C LYS A 76 2.58 16.61 32.50
N TRP A 77 2.35 17.56 31.60
CA TRP A 77 3.29 17.95 30.55
C TRP A 77 4.26 19.01 31.05
N GLU A 78 5.52 18.88 30.66
CA GLU A 78 6.58 19.84 30.94
C GLU A 78 7.43 20.07 29.68
N PRO A 79 7.66 21.33 29.26
CA PRO A 79 8.55 21.63 28.16
C PRO A 79 10.00 21.44 28.60
N VAL A 80 10.83 20.93 27.69
CA VAL A 80 12.27 20.81 27.91
C VAL A 80 12.99 21.90 27.13
N ASN A 81 13.92 22.60 27.79
CA ASN A 81 14.83 23.56 27.17
C ASN A 81 16.25 22.98 27.20
N PRO A 82 16.70 22.30 26.13
CA PRO A 82 18.00 21.65 26.13
C PRO A 82 19.15 22.67 26.23
N PRO A 83 20.21 22.37 27.01
CA PRO A 83 21.34 23.29 27.19
C PRO A 83 22.30 23.33 25.99
N THR A 84 22.16 22.40 25.04
CA THR A 84 23.05 22.20 23.89
C THR A 84 22.27 22.25 22.57
N SER A 85 23.00 22.15 21.45
CA SER A 85 22.37 21.98 20.13
C SER A 85 21.37 20.83 20.13
N SER A 86 20.20 21.11 19.56
CA SER A 86 19.09 20.18 19.44
C SER A 86 18.83 19.85 17.98
N PRO A 87 18.15 18.73 17.67
CA PRO A 87 17.81 18.39 16.31
C PRO A 87 16.93 19.48 15.69
N GLN A 88 17.16 19.78 14.41
CA GLN A 88 16.36 20.76 13.68
C GLN A 88 14.89 20.33 13.57
N LYS A 89 14.00 21.31 13.43
CA LYS A 89 12.55 21.10 13.25
C LYS A 89 12.25 20.12 12.13
N ARG A 90 11.46 19.09 12.42
CA ARG A 90 11.17 18.01 11.49
C ARG A 90 9.96 17.18 11.92
N PHE A 91 9.39 16.44 10.96
CA PHE A 91 8.31 15.50 11.17
C PHE A 91 8.56 14.19 10.40
N SER A 92 7.75 13.16 10.66
CA SER A 92 7.81 11.84 10.02
C SER A 92 9.17 11.14 10.23
N MET A 93 9.64 11.16 11.48
CA MET A 93 10.89 10.54 11.92
C MET A 93 10.67 9.08 12.28
N VAL A 94 11.74 8.29 12.22
CA VAL A 94 11.82 7.01 12.93
C VAL A 94 12.21 7.30 14.36
N TYR A 95 11.62 6.61 15.33
CA TYR A 95 11.84 6.87 16.75
C TYR A 95 11.85 5.59 17.59
N GLY A 96 12.38 5.70 18.80
CA GLY A 96 12.42 4.61 19.76
C GLY A 96 13.06 5.02 21.08
N ALA A 97 12.79 4.26 22.15
CA ALA A 97 13.39 4.52 23.47
C ALA A 97 13.98 3.24 24.06
N PHE A 98 15.10 3.40 24.75
CA PHE A 98 15.79 2.32 25.46
C PHE A 98 16.54 2.87 26.69
N GLY A 99 16.30 2.26 27.85
CA GLY A 99 16.80 2.76 29.13
C GLY A 99 16.34 4.20 29.38
N LYS A 100 17.29 5.10 29.62
CA LYS A 100 17.07 6.55 29.81
C LYS A 100 17.19 7.38 28.52
N TYR A 101 17.29 6.71 27.38
CA TYR A 101 17.60 7.35 26.11
C TYR A 101 16.41 7.27 25.15
N PHE A 102 16.11 8.40 24.52
CA PHE A 102 15.15 8.50 23.43
C PHE A 102 15.90 8.83 22.14
N PHE A 103 15.54 8.16 21.04
CA PHE A 103 16.25 8.23 19.77
C PHE A 103 15.31 8.67 18.66
N ILE A 104 15.82 9.51 17.77
CA ILE A 104 15.16 9.90 16.52
C ILE A 104 16.15 9.81 15.37
N SER A 105 15.65 9.50 14.18
CA SER A 105 16.41 9.60 12.95
C SER A 105 15.49 9.93 11.78
N THR A 106 16.07 10.45 10.70
CA THR A 106 15.37 10.81 9.46
C THR A 106 14.35 11.95 9.67
N GLY A 107 13.46 12.16 8.71
CA GLY A 107 12.36 13.12 8.77
C GLY A 107 12.46 14.19 7.69
N GLU A 108 11.47 15.08 7.69
CA GLU A 108 11.36 16.18 6.72
C GLU A 108 11.15 17.53 7.43
N TYR A 109 11.76 18.56 6.86
CA TYR A 109 11.37 19.96 7.04
C TYR A 109 10.74 20.46 5.72
N ASN A 110 9.47 20.87 5.76
CA ASN A 110 8.71 21.28 4.57
C ASN A 110 8.70 22.81 4.36
N GLY A 111 9.56 23.56 5.04
CA GLY A 111 9.77 24.97 4.76
C GLY A 111 10.59 25.22 3.49
N SER A 112 11.04 26.46 3.30
CA SER A 112 11.85 26.84 2.13
C SER A 112 13.29 27.18 2.56
N PRO A 113 14.32 26.46 2.07
CA PRO A 113 14.24 25.27 1.22
C PRO A 113 13.74 24.03 1.98
N ARG A 114 13.09 23.11 1.26
CA ARG A 114 12.67 21.80 1.79
C ARG A 114 13.90 20.96 2.09
N GLN A 115 13.92 20.26 3.23
CA GLN A 115 15.05 19.44 3.65
C GLN A 115 14.59 18.05 4.11
N PHE A 116 15.41 17.05 3.81
CA PHE A 116 15.25 15.68 4.32
C PHE A 116 16.47 15.34 5.16
N PHE A 117 16.28 14.53 6.21
CA PHE A 117 17.34 14.22 7.16
C PHE A 117 17.75 12.74 7.09
N ASP A 118 18.99 12.46 7.46
CA ASP A 118 19.64 11.13 7.54
C ASP A 118 20.42 10.91 8.86
N ASP A 119 20.49 11.93 9.71
CA ASP A 119 21.17 11.94 11.00
C ASP A 119 20.43 11.08 12.05
N ILE A 120 21.14 10.74 13.13
CA ILE A 120 20.55 10.10 14.32
C ILE A 120 20.94 10.84 15.58
N TRP A 121 19.93 11.13 16.38
CA TRP A 121 20.04 11.88 17.62
C TRP A 121 19.56 11.07 18.80
N ARG A 122 20.21 11.29 19.95
CA ARG A 122 19.86 10.70 21.23
C ARG A 122 19.61 11.78 22.27
N PHE A 123 18.43 11.75 22.87
CA PHE A 123 18.07 12.53 24.05
C PHE A 123 18.36 11.71 25.32
N ASN A 124 18.94 12.36 26.32
CA ASN A 124 19.18 11.77 27.64
C ASN A 124 18.22 12.40 28.66
N SER A 125 17.30 11.61 29.22
CA SER A 125 16.29 12.11 30.16
C SER A 125 16.88 12.68 31.44
N SER A 126 18.03 12.18 31.90
CA SER A 126 18.65 12.67 33.14
C SER A 126 19.32 14.04 32.98
N SER A 127 19.92 14.32 31.83
CA SER A 127 20.62 15.60 31.56
C SER A 127 19.79 16.57 30.71
N LEU A 128 18.61 16.15 30.24
CA LEU A 128 17.72 16.91 29.37
C LEU A 128 18.42 17.47 28.12
N SER A 129 19.35 16.70 27.56
CA SER A 129 20.19 17.15 26.45
C SER A 129 20.18 16.17 25.28
N TRP A 130 20.32 16.73 24.08
CA TRP A 130 20.44 16.01 22.82
C TRP A 130 21.91 15.85 22.43
N ARG A 131 22.22 14.72 21.77
CA ARG A 131 23.53 14.45 21.17
C ARG A 131 23.37 13.71 19.85
N ARG A 132 24.07 14.17 18.81
CA ARG A 132 24.20 13.46 17.54
C ARG A 132 25.16 12.28 17.67
N LEU A 133 24.83 11.13 17.06
CA LEU A 133 25.60 9.90 17.23
C LEU A 133 26.38 9.46 15.98
N ASP A 134 25.96 9.85 14.78
CA ASP A 134 26.48 9.33 13.52
C ASP A 134 27.72 10.05 12.97
N GLU A 135 28.38 10.92 13.75
CA GLU A 135 29.46 11.80 13.30
C GLU A 135 30.61 11.03 12.63
N ASN A 136 30.94 9.84 13.16
CA ASN A 136 32.03 8.99 12.68
C ASN A 136 31.56 7.85 11.75
N SER A 137 30.26 7.78 11.44
CA SER A 137 29.71 6.69 10.62
C SER A 137 29.95 6.95 9.14
N GLU A 138 30.76 6.10 8.49
CA GLU A 138 31.04 6.17 7.05
C GLU A 138 29.83 5.80 6.19
N THR A 139 29.03 4.84 6.66
CA THR A 139 27.75 4.48 6.03
C THR A 139 26.64 5.32 6.65
N ARG A 140 25.66 5.75 5.86
CA ARG A 140 24.41 6.39 6.34
C ARG A 140 23.24 6.00 5.44
N PRO A 141 22.02 5.95 5.97
CA PRO A 141 20.85 5.93 5.11
C PRO A 141 20.82 7.19 4.24
N GLU A 142 20.32 7.10 3.02
CA GLU A 142 19.99 8.32 2.27
C GLU A 142 18.99 9.18 3.06
N GLN A 143 19.07 10.52 2.92
CA GLN A 143 18.10 11.44 3.50
C GLN A 143 16.67 11.03 3.12
N ARG A 144 15.75 10.98 4.08
CA ARG A 144 14.39 10.46 3.83
C ARG A 144 13.38 10.88 4.90
N TYR A 145 12.10 10.76 4.57
CA TYR A 145 10.99 10.78 5.52
C TYR A 145 9.99 9.67 5.22
N GLY A 146 9.00 9.49 6.10
CA GLY A 146 7.99 8.43 5.92
C GLY A 146 8.60 7.03 6.01
N SER A 147 9.76 6.93 6.66
CA SER A 147 10.42 5.71 7.08
C SER A 147 9.82 5.21 8.38
N SER A 148 10.06 3.94 8.68
CA SER A 148 9.63 3.33 9.94
C SER A 148 10.74 2.46 10.49
N GLY A 149 10.57 1.99 11.74
CA GLY A 149 11.54 1.14 12.40
C GLY A 149 11.50 1.35 13.90
N GLY A 150 12.65 1.63 14.48
CA GLY A 150 12.79 1.92 15.91
C GLY A 150 13.75 0.96 16.60
N ILE A 151 13.56 0.76 17.89
CA ILE A 151 14.45 -0.01 18.75
C ILE A 151 13.64 -1.01 19.57
N PHE A 152 14.24 -2.18 19.83
CA PHE A 152 13.58 -3.21 20.59
C PHE A 152 14.03 -3.18 22.06
N ASN A 153 13.17 -2.79 22.99
CA ASN A 153 13.57 -2.80 24.40
C ASN A 153 13.65 -4.23 24.96
N ASN A 154 14.86 -4.80 25.02
CA ASN A 154 15.15 -6.13 25.58
C ASN A 154 16.10 -6.11 26.78
N GLY A 155 16.45 -4.92 27.29
CA GLY A 155 17.47 -4.76 28.33
C GLY A 155 18.90 -5.11 27.91
N ASP A 156 19.16 -5.43 26.63
CA ASP A 156 20.49 -5.78 26.12
C ASP A 156 21.20 -4.55 25.55
N ASN A 157 22.50 -4.44 25.81
CA ASN A 157 23.34 -3.35 25.31
C ASN A 157 23.74 -3.52 23.82
N ASN A 158 23.60 -4.72 23.24
CA ASN A 158 23.84 -4.97 21.81
C ASN A 158 22.65 -4.60 20.89
N ASN A 159 21.74 -3.81 21.42
CA ASN A 159 20.53 -3.38 20.73
C ASN A 159 20.85 -2.45 19.54
N GLY A 160 20.00 -2.47 18.51
CA GLY A 160 20.17 -1.63 17.33
C GLY A 160 18.93 -0.82 17.01
N PHE A 161 19.15 0.37 16.46
CA PHE A 161 18.09 1.23 15.97
C PHE A 161 17.91 1.01 14.46
N TYR A 162 16.71 0.59 14.05
CA TYR A 162 16.43 0.25 12.66
C TYR A 162 15.71 1.36 11.92
N VAL A 163 16.07 1.56 10.66
CA VAL A 163 15.37 2.44 9.71
C VAL A 163 15.13 1.64 8.44
N THR A 164 13.89 1.59 7.97
CA THR A 164 13.52 0.90 6.73
C THR A 164 12.69 1.77 5.80
N HIS A 165 12.89 1.57 4.49
CA HIS A 165 12.15 2.23 3.40
C HIS A 165 12.17 3.77 3.55
N GLY A 166 11.14 4.47 3.07
CA GLY A 166 11.01 5.93 3.13
C GLY A 166 11.06 6.60 1.77
N PHE A 167 11.11 7.93 1.75
CA PHE A 167 11.14 8.71 0.51
C PHE A 167 12.04 9.94 0.59
N SER A 168 12.77 10.20 -0.51
CA SER A 168 13.39 11.49 -0.84
C SER A 168 13.57 11.58 -2.35
N GLY A 169 12.59 12.17 -3.03
CA GLY A 169 12.48 12.20 -4.50
C GLY A 169 12.11 10.83 -5.13
N ARG A 170 12.64 9.74 -4.58
CA ARG A 170 12.24 8.35 -4.83
C ARG A 170 11.90 7.66 -3.52
N ARG A 171 11.08 6.62 -3.60
CA ARG A 171 10.82 5.71 -2.48
C ARG A 171 11.92 4.65 -2.40
N TYR A 172 12.22 4.20 -1.18
CA TYR A 172 13.26 3.21 -0.89
C TYR A 172 12.68 1.90 -0.38
N SER A 173 13.45 0.82 -0.51
CA SER A 173 13.17 -0.51 0.08
C SER A 173 14.35 -1.09 0.86
N ASN A 174 15.37 -0.27 1.12
CA ASN A 174 16.53 -0.67 1.91
C ASN A 174 16.26 -0.59 3.42
N THR A 175 17.05 -1.34 4.20
CA THR A 175 16.97 -1.37 5.66
C THR A 175 18.36 -1.20 6.26
N PHE A 176 18.47 -0.30 7.23
CA PHE A 176 19.68 -0.02 7.98
C PHE A 176 19.49 -0.33 9.48
N LYS A 177 20.58 -0.69 10.14
CA LYS A 177 20.69 -0.82 11.61
C LYS A 177 21.79 0.13 12.07
N PHE A 178 21.51 1.01 13.02
CA PHE A 178 22.51 1.74 13.76
C PHE A 178 22.93 0.91 14.98
N ASP A 179 24.22 0.57 15.05
CA ASP A 179 24.82 -0.13 16.16
C ASP A 179 25.14 0.88 17.27
N LEU A 180 24.43 0.77 18.40
CA LEU A 180 24.58 1.72 19.51
C LEU A 180 25.90 1.57 20.28
N GLY A 181 26.54 0.40 20.21
CA GLY A 181 27.83 0.16 20.84
C GLY A 181 28.97 0.81 20.06
N LYS A 182 28.87 0.78 18.72
CA LYS A 182 29.89 1.34 17.81
C LYS A 182 29.59 2.77 17.36
N ASN A 183 28.34 3.21 17.45
CA ASN A 183 27.83 4.44 16.85
C ASN A 183 27.99 4.49 15.32
N GLU A 184 27.69 3.37 14.66
CA GLU A 184 27.86 3.21 13.21
C GLU A 184 26.61 2.61 12.57
N TRP A 185 26.24 3.11 11.38
CA TRP A 185 25.21 2.49 10.55
C TRP A 185 25.74 1.29 9.80
N GLN A 186 24.88 0.28 9.66
CA GLN A 186 25.12 -0.94 8.90
C GLN A 186 23.95 -1.19 7.95
N LEU A 187 24.25 -1.38 6.67
CA LEU A 187 23.24 -1.83 5.69
C LEU A 187 22.87 -3.30 5.97
N LYS A 188 21.60 -3.55 6.28
CA LYS A 188 21.08 -4.91 6.51
C LYS A 188 20.37 -5.48 5.31
N PHE A 189 19.78 -4.63 4.48
CA PHE A 189 19.12 -5.03 3.25
C PHE A 189 19.25 -3.94 2.18
N THR A 190 19.80 -4.28 1.02
CA THR A 190 20.07 -3.32 -0.07
C THR A 190 18.80 -2.79 -0.73
N GLY A 191 17.68 -3.53 -0.64
CA GLY A 191 16.45 -3.16 -1.34
C GLY A 191 16.49 -3.47 -2.83
N SER A 192 15.33 -3.38 -3.47
CA SER A 192 15.15 -3.39 -4.92
C SER A 192 14.06 -2.38 -5.29
N ASN A 193 14.28 -1.64 -6.37
CA ASN A 193 13.26 -0.79 -7.00
C ASN A 193 12.48 -1.55 -8.08
N ASN A 194 12.96 -2.72 -8.48
CA ASN A 194 12.24 -3.62 -9.39
C ASN A 194 11.16 -4.37 -8.61
N TYR A 195 10.04 -4.61 -9.28
CA TYR A 195 8.97 -5.44 -8.72
C TYR A 195 9.48 -6.83 -8.36
N ASN A 196 9.15 -7.26 -7.14
CA ASN A 196 9.35 -8.62 -6.69
C ASN A 196 8.20 -9.00 -5.74
N PRO A 197 7.34 -9.99 -6.09
CA PRO A 197 6.22 -10.40 -5.23
C PRO A 197 6.66 -11.00 -3.89
N ASN A 198 7.94 -11.37 -3.77
CA ASN A 198 8.52 -11.99 -2.58
C ASN A 198 9.27 -10.99 -1.69
N LEU A 199 9.30 -9.71 -2.05
CA LEU A 199 9.92 -8.64 -1.26
C LEU A 199 8.96 -7.47 -1.09
N PRO A 200 9.03 -6.73 0.03
CA PRO A 200 8.28 -5.49 0.14
C PRO A 200 8.77 -4.51 -0.93
N HIS A 201 7.84 -4.05 -1.76
CA HIS A 201 8.14 -3.00 -2.73
C HIS A 201 8.50 -1.69 -2.00
N ALA A 202 9.29 -0.84 -2.67
CA ALA A 202 9.65 0.47 -2.16
C ALA A 202 8.40 1.28 -1.77
N ARG A 203 8.45 1.95 -0.62
CA ARG A 203 7.29 2.63 -0.01
C ARG A 203 7.68 3.73 0.96
N CYS A 204 6.70 4.57 1.32
CA CYS A 204 6.79 5.53 2.42
C CYS A 204 5.44 5.58 3.16
N LEU A 205 5.38 6.27 4.31
CA LEU A 205 4.15 6.46 5.11
C LEU A 205 3.52 5.14 5.61
N HIS A 206 4.34 4.09 5.64
CA HIS A 206 4.03 2.80 6.22
C HIS A 206 4.25 2.87 7.73
N SER A 207 3.90 1.80 8.43
CA SER A 207 4.30 1.63 9.82
C SER A 207 5.23 0.44 9.96
N ALA A 208 6.10 0.47 10.95
CA ALA A 208 6.89 -0.66 11.37
C ALA A 208 7.21 -0.59 12.85
N THR A 209 7.39 -1.75 13.48
CA THR A 209 7.83 -1.86 14.87
C THR A 209 8.76 -3.07 15.03
N MET A 210 9.65 -3.01 16.01
CA MET A 210 10.52 -4.14 16.33
C MET A 210 9.75 -5.17 17.15
N ILE A 211 9.72 -6.42 16.67
CA ILE A 211 9.10 -7.55 17.40
C ILE A 211 10.14 -8.38 18.17
N LYS A 212 11.40 -8.34 17.74
CA LYS A 212 12.60 -8.85 18.42
C LYS A 212 13.79 -7.95 18.13
N SER A 213 14.93 -8.17 18.76
CA SER A 213 16.15 -7.34 18.60
C SER A 213 16.62 -7.21 17.15
N ASP A 214 16.42 -8.26 16.33
CA ASP A 214 16.79 -8.29 14.92
C ASP A 214 15.60 -8.65 14.00
N GLU A 215 14.35 -8.53 14.50
CA GLU A 215 13.14 -8.78 13.69
C GLU A 215 12.18 -7.59 13.72
N LEU A 216 11.70 -7.20 12.53
CA LEU A 216 10.83 -6.04 12.32
C LEU A 216 9.55 -6.47 11.61
N LEU A 217 8.41 -5.95 12.09
CA LEU A 217 7.11 -6.04 11.42
C LEU A 217 6.86 -4.75 10.63
N LEU A 218 6.40 -4.86 9.39
CA LEU A 218 6.03 -3.75 8.51
C LEU A 218 4.59 -3.90 8.01
N TYR A 219 3.86 -2.80 7.94
CA TYR A 219 2.49 -2.77 7.42
C TYR A 219 2.22 -1.55 6.53
N GLY A 220 1.60 -1.80 5.37
CA GLY A 220 0.91 -0.79 4.56
C GLY A 220 1.81 0.30 3.97
N GLY A 221 1.30 1.53 3.98
CA GLY A 221 1.93 2.72 3.38
C GLY A 221 1.66 2.89 1.89
N CYS A 222 2.39 3.80 1.25
CA CYS A 222 2.24 4.12 -0.16
C CYS A 222 3.42 3.59 -0.97
N LEU A 223 3.13 2.70 -1.91
CA LEU A 223 4.11 2.01 -2.74
C LEU A 223 4.58 2.90 -3.90
N GLY A 224 5.76 2.58 -4.42
CA GLY A 224 6.34 3.11 -5.64
C GLY A 224 7.87 3.10 -5.56
N GLY A 225 8.58 3.16 -6.68
CA GLY A 225 10.06 3.18 -6.66
C GLY A 225 10.66 3.37 -8.05
N GLY A 226 11.43 4.45 -8.24
CA GLY A 226 12.23 4.65 -9.45
C GLY A 226 11.48 4.52 -10.79
N GLY A 227 10.22 4.95 -10.85
CA GLY A 227 9.37 4.84 -12.04
C GLY A 227 8.31 3.73 -11.97
N THR A 228 8.45 2.73 -11.09
CA THR A 228 7.39 1.73 -10.87
C THR A 228 6.31 2.31 -9.94
N GLY A 229 5.06 2.28 -10.39
CA GLY A 229 3.87 2.63 -9.60
C GLY A 229 3.49 1.53 -8.60
N GLY A 230 2.48 1.77 -7.77
CA GLY A 230 1.92 0.80 -6.84
C GLY A 230 0.79 1.41 -6.00
N PRO A 231 -0.03 0.59 -5.33
CA PRO A 231 -1.15 1.10 -4.53
C PRO A 231 -0.70 2.05 -3.42
N CYS A 232 -1.54 3.06 -3.16
CA CYS A 232 -1.37 4.00 -2.08
C CYS A 232 -2.77 4.36 -1.58
N PRO A 233 -3.19 3.92 -0.39
CA PRO A 233 -2.45 3.05 0.54
C PRO A 233 -2.40 1.57 0.10
N SER A 234 -1.47 0.82 0.68
CA SER A 234 -1.34 -0.63 0.58
C SER A 234 -1.86 -1.34 1.84
N LYS A 235 -2.23 -2.63 1.71
CA LYS A 235 -2.67 -3.52 2.80
C LYS A 235 -1.71 -4.67 3.12
N ASP A 236 -0.62 -4.78 2.38
CA ASP A 236 0.35 -5.84 2.57
C ASP A 236 1.16 -5.66 3.87
N SER A 237 1.56 -6.79 4.45
CA SER A 237 2.38 -6.81 5.65
C SER A 237 3.53 -7.79 5.51
N TRP A 238 4.63 -7.47 6.19
CA TRP A 238 5.91 -8.14 6.01
C TRP A 238 6.65 -8.26 7.33
N LYS A 239 7.40 -9.35 7.48
CA LYS A 239 8.34 -9.56 8.57
C LYS A 239 9.76 -9.59 8.02
N PHE A 240 10.67 -8.82 8.59
CA PHE A 240 12.10 -8.84 8.28
C PHE A 240 12.88 -9.57 9.37
N SER A 241 13.84 -10.40 8.98
CA SER A 241 14.86 -10.93 9.87
C SER A 241 16.22 -10.39 9.46
N ALA A 242 16.84 -9.55 10.29
CA ALA A 242 18.13 -8.93 10.00
C ALA A 242 19.29 -9.95 10.01
N ASN A 243 19.15 -11.03 10.79
CA ASN A 243 20.14 -12.11 10.85
C ASN A 243 20.17 -12.92 9.56
N LYS A 244 18.99 -13.19 8.98
CA LYS A 244 18.87 -13.87 7.69
C LYS A 244 18.96 -12.92 6.49
N LYS A 245 18.75 -11.62 6.71
CA LYS A 245 18.56 -10.59 5.68
C LYS A 245 17.40 -10.91 4.72
N GLU A 246 16.35 -11.51 5.27
CA GLU A 246 15.20 -12.01 4.52
C GLU A 246 13.90 -11.33 4.95
N TRP A 247 13.03 -11.13 3.96
CA TRP A 247 11.65 -10.70 4.17
C TRP A 247 10.69 -11.86 3.97
N THR A 248 9.66 -11.92 4.81
CA THR A 248 8.58 -12.90 4.72
C THR A 248 7.26 -12.15 4.59
N LYS A 249 6.50 -12.44 3.53
CA LYS A 249 5.15 -11.91 3.36
C LYS A 249 4.20 -12.53 4.38
N LEU A 250 3.36 -11.70 4.99
CA LEU A 250 2.41 -12.12 6.01
C LEU A 250 0.97 -12.12 5.44
N PRO A 251 0.02 -12.83 6.08
CA PRO A 251 -1.39 -12.77 5.71
C PRO A 251 -1.97 -11.36 5.79
N GLU A 252 -2.95 -11.07 4.94
CA GLU A 252 -3.68 -9.81 4.96
C GLU A 252 -4.81 -9.86 6.00
N CYS A 253 -5.09 -8.74 6.67
CA CYS A 253 -6.19 -8.68 7.65
C CYS A 253 -6.85 -7.32 7.77
N SER A 254 -6.05 -6.25 7.91
CA SER A 254 -6.57 -4.88 7.95
C SER A 254 -6.77 -4.31 6.54
N ASN A 255 -7.59 -3.25 6.45
CA ASN A 255 -7.77 -2.44 5.25
C ASN A 255 -6.48 -1.72 4.84
N PRO A 256 -6.34 -1.34 3.55
CA PRO A 256 -5.21 -0.53 3.08
C PRO A 256 -5.09 0.79 3.86
N ARG A 257 -3.93 1.04 4.49
CA ARG A 257 -3.71 2.26 5.31
C ARG A 257 -2.33 2.88 5.14
N MET A 258 -2.28 4.19 5.25
CA MET A 258 -1.06 5.00 5.41
C MET A 258 -1.14 5.85 6.67
N TYR A 259 -0.01 6.36 7.16
CA TYR A 259 0.07 7.15 8.40
C TYR A 259 -0.51 6.42 9.63
N THR A 260 -0.37 5.10 9.65
CA THR A 260 -0.68 4.23 10.78
C THR A 260 0.53 4.15 11.71
N SER A 261 0.30 3.78 12.98
CA SER A 261 1.36 3.44 13.93
C SER A 261 1.22 2.00 14.43
N LEU A 262 2.37 1.39 14.75
CA LEU A 262 2.53 0.05 15.30
C LEU A 262 3.29 0.14 16.63
N ALA A 263 2.80 -0.54 17.65
CA ALA A 263 3.54 -0.71 18.90
C ALA A 263 3.28 -2.08 19.52
N MET A 264 4.14 -2.49 20.44
CA MET A 264 4.01 -3.78 21.12
C MET A 264 3.18 -3.62 22.39
N LEU A 265 2.32 -4.58 22.70
CA LEU A 265 1.74 -4.72 24.03
C LEU A 265 2.81 -5.27 25.00
N PRO A 266 2.79 -4.84 26.27
CA PRO A 266 3.67 -5.41 27.28
C PRO A 266 3.35 -6.88 27.53
N PRO A 267 4.35 -7.74 27.80
CA PRO A 267 4.14 -9.11 28.24
C PRO A 267 3.66 -9.14 29.71
N LEU A 268 2.70 -10.00 30.06
CA LEU A 268 2.31 -10.24 31.48
C LEU A 268 3.13 -11.36 32.14
N ASN A 269 3.32 -12.50 31.44
CA ASN A 269 3.88 -13.72 32.02
C ASN A 269 5.16 -14.23 31.32
N GLY A 270 5.81 -13.36 30.54
CA GLY A 270 7.05 -13.68 29.84
C GLY A 270 6.86 -14.27 28.44
N SER A 271 7.70 -13.80 27.52
CA SER A 271 7.83 -14.12 26.09
C SER A 271 6.68 -13.79 25.14
N GLU A 272 5.41 -13.80 25.56
CA GLU A 272 4.30 -13.52 24.63
C GLU A 272 4.31 -12.06 24.17
N ARG A 273 4.27 -11.87 22.85
CA ARG A 273 4.35 -10.54 22.25
C ARG A 273 3.19 -10.34 21.30
N ARG A 274 2.53 -9.18 21.37
CA ARG A 274 1.50 -8.81 20.39
C ARG A 274 1.80 -7.43 19.86
N ALA A 275 1.86 -7.28 18.54
CA ALA A 275 1.95 -5.96 17.93
C ALA A 275 0.53 -5.46 17.65
N VAL A 276 0.26 -4.19 17.92
CA VAL A 276 -1.02 -3.55 17.65
C VAL A 276 -0.83 -2.52 16.56
N LEU A 277 -1.57 -2.71 15.47
CA LEU A 277 -1.77 -1.75 14.40
C LEU A 277 -3.03 -0.94 14.71
N TYR A 278 -2.88 0.38 14.79
CA TYR A 278 -4.01 1.27 15.09
C TYR A 278 -4.17 2.39 14.06
N ALA A 279 -5.45 2.70 13.79
CA ALA A 279 -5.95 3.76 12.93
C ALA A 279 -5.15 3.94 11.62
N GLY A 280 -5.06 5.17 11.10
CA GLY A 280 -4.48 5.50 9.80
C GLY A 280 -5.52 5.93 8.76
N GLN A 281 -5.02 6.47 7.65
CA GLN A 281 -5.84 6.98 6.56
C GLN A 281 -6.03 5.92 5.47
N GLU A 282 -7.30 5.61 5.17
CA GLU A 282 -7.71 4.68 4.11
C GLU A 282 -8.03 5.40 2.79
N LYS A 283 -8.44 6.66 2.88
CA LYS A 283 -8.84 7.48 1.72
C LYS A 283 -7.61 7.91 0.92
N SER A 284 -7.63 7.62 -0.37
CA SER A 284 -6.76 8.24 -1.37
C SER A 284 -7.53 8.40 -2.68
N ILE A 285 -6.98 9.19 -3.62
CA ILE A 285 -7.59 9.34 -4.96
C ILE A 285 -7.76 8.01 -5.71
N SER A 286 -6.98 6.99 -5.35
CA SER A 286 -7.05 5.66 -5.96
C SER A 286 -8.08 4.74 -5.32
N VAL A 287 -8.56 5.03 -4.11
CA VAL A 287 -9.51 4.19 -3.36
C VAL A 287 -10.91 4.77 -3.46
N LEU A 288 -11.84 4.00 -4.04
CA LEU A 288 -13.24 4.39 -4.22
C LEU A 288 -14.11 3.98 -3.02
N GLY A 289 -13.69 2.96 -2.28
CA GLY A 289 -14.35 2.56 -1.04
C GLY A 289 -13.60 1.47 -0.29
N THR A 290 -13.63 1.57 1.03
CA THR A 290 -13.21 0.52 1.99
C THR A 290 -14.40 0.16 2.88
N PRO A 291 -14.43 -1.04 3.47
CA PRO A 291 -15.37 -1.35 4.53
C PRO A 291 -15.18 -0.37 5.68
N ASN A 292 -16.25 0.23 6.17
CA ASN A 292 -16.20 1.05 7.37
C ASN A 292 -15.67 0.20 8.53
N TYR A 293 -14.49 0.54 9.04
CA TYR A 293 -14.01 0.01 10.31
C TYR A 293 -14.47 0.91 11.46
N ASP A 294 -14.69 0.30 12.61
CA ASP A 294 -15.09 1.00 13.82
C ASP A 294 -13.86 1.65 14.48
N ALA A 295 -14.04 2.84 15.08
CA ALA A 295 -12.94 3.59 15.71
C ALA A 295 -12.33 2.85 16.92
N ASN A 296 -13.09 1.92 17.49
CA ASN A 296 -12.69 1.03 18.58
C ASN A 296 -11.94 -0.24 18.11
N GLU A 297 -11.78 -0.45 16.80
CA GLU A 297 -11.15 -1.65 16.25
C GLU A 297 -9.62 -1.51 16.29
N VAL A 298 -8.96 -2.51 16.87
CA VAL A 298 -7.50 -2.66 16.82
C VAL A 298 -7.15 -3.95 16.08
N THR A 299 -6.08 -3.92 15.29
CA THR A 299 -5.59 -5.11 14.59
C THR A 299 -4.32 -5.61 15.28
N VAL A 300 -4.37 -6.85 15.75
CA VAL A 300 -3.34 -7.48 16.59
C VAL A 300 -2.58 -8.52 15.78
N PHE A 301 -1.26 -8.45 15.81
CA PHE A 301 -0.36 -9.43 15.21
C PHE A 301 0.26 -10.33 16.27
N ASN A 302 0.22 -11.64 16.03
CA ASN A 302 0.94 -12.65 16.77
C ASN A 302 2.23 -13.04 16.00
N PRO A 303 3.42 -12.68 16.51
CA PRO A 303 4.70 -12.96 15.85
C PRO A 303 5.15 -14.41 15.97
N GLU A 304 4.58 -15.21 16.88
CA GLU A 304 4.87 -16.64 16.99
C GLU A 304 4.14 -17.44 15.89
N THR A 305 2.88 -17.10 15.61
CA THR A 305 2.06 -17.79 14.59
C THR A 305 2.05 -17.10 13.23
N ASN A 306 2.57 -15.86 13.15
CA ASN A 306 2.48 -14.98 11.98
C ASN A 306 1.04 -14.70 11.54
N GLN A 307 0.11 -14.64 12.49
CA GLN A 307 -1.30 -14.38 12.21
C GLN A 307 -1.74 -13.02 12.75
N TRP A 308 -2.63 -12.39 11.98
CA TRP A 308 -3.34 -11.20 12.39
C TRP A 308 -4.73 -11.58 12.90
N LYS A 309 -5.26 -10.78 13.83
CA LYS A 309 -6.62 -10.86 14.33
C LYS A 309 -7.15 -9.45 14.57
N ARG A 310 -8.40 -9.19 14.21
CA ARG A 310 -9.08 -7.93 14.55
C ARG A 310 -9.78 -8.09 15.89
N VAL A 311 -9.68 -7.09 16.75
CA VAL A 311 -10.20 -7.10 18.10
C VAL A 311 -10.98 -5.81 18.34
N THR A 312 -12.14 -5.95 18.97
CA THR A 312 -12.92 -4.80 19.45
C THR A 312 -12.45 -4.44 20.85
N VAL A 313 -12.14 -3.17 21.08
CA VAL A 313 -11.70 -2.65 22.38
C VAL A 313 -12.89 -2.06 23.13
N GLU A 314 -12.98 -2.32 24.44
CA GLU A 314 -14.00 -1.72 25.29
C GLU A 314 -13.65 -0.28 25.72
N GLY A 315 -14.68 0.57 25.81
CA GLY A 315 -14.58 1.91 26.38
C GLY A 315 -15.79 2.76 26.04
N ASP A 316 -16.30 3.50 27.03
CA ASP A 316 -17.41 4.46 26.83
C ASP A 316 -17.00 5.63 25.93
N ASN A 317 -15.69 5.92 25.87
CA ASN A 317 -15.06 6.88 24.97
C ASN A 317 -13.85 6.24 24.30
N VAL A 318 -13.81 6.26 22.97
CA VAL A 318 -12.69 5.76 22.17
C VAL A 318 -12.02 6.92 21.43
N PRO A 319 -10.72 6.83 21.11
CA PRO A 319 -10.08 7.87 20.32
C PRO A 319 -10.76 7.99 18.96
N VAL A 320 -10.94 9.23 18.49
CA VAL A 320 -11.41 9.47 17.12
C VAL A 320 -10.49 8.81 16.10
N LYS A 321 -11.05 8.47 14.92
CA LYS A 321 -10.28 7.98 13.78
C LYS A 321 -9.19 8.98 13.43
N ARG A 322 -7.94 8.53 13.46
CA ARG A 322 -6.79 9.42 13.35
C ARG A 322 -5.67 8.89 12.47
N ALA A 323 -4.92 9.81 11.86
CA ALA A 323 -3.75 9.50 11.06
C ALA A 323 -2.54 10.34 11.52
N GLY A 324 -1.34 9.81 11.34
CA GLY A 324 -0.10 10.50 11.72
C GLY A 324 0.09 10.64 13.23
N HIS A 325 -0.66 9.86 14.01
CA HIS A 325 -0.44 9.72 15.45
C HIS A 325 0.80 8.86 15.69
N VAL A 326 1.34 8.94 16.91
CA VAL A 326 2.49 8.13 17.32
C VAL A 326 2.13 7.23 18.49
N MET A 327 2.74 6.05 18.53
CA MET A 327 2.55 5.07 19.60
C MET A 327 3.85 4.71 20.29
N ALA A 328 3.78 4.47 21.61
CA ALA A 328 4.86 3.87 22.39
C ALA A 328 4.33 2.80 23.33
N THR A 329 5.12 1.74 23.50
CA THR A 329 4.88 0.68 24.49
C THR A 329 5.23 1.18 25.89
N THR A 330 4.32 0.98 26.84
CA THR A 330 4.49 1.23 28.28
C THR A 330 4.26 -0.05 29.07
N ASP A 331 4.49 -0.01 30.38
CA ASP A 331 4.25 -1.16 31.25
C ASP A 331 2.76 -1.51 31.39
N GLN A 332 1.85 -0.54 31.18
CA GLN A 332 0.40 -0.72 31.31
C GLN A 332 -0.30 -1.02 29.98
N GLY A 333 0.40 -0.87 28.85
CA GLY A 333 -0.21 -0.97 27.52
C GLY A 333 0.46 -0.05 26.52
N ILE A 334 -0.29 0.46 25.55
CA ILE A 334 0.22 1.31 24.47
C ILE A 334 -0.33 2.72 24.60
N VAL A 335 0.54 3.72 24.63
CA VAL A 335 0.11 5.11 24.55
C VAL A 335 -0.01 5.57 23.11
N VAL A 336 -1.01 6.40 22.83
CA VAL A 336 -1.27 7.06 21.54
C VAL A 336 -1.26 8.56 21.77
N PHE A 337 -0.46 9.30 21.01
CA PHE A 337 -0.40 10.76 21.10
C PHE A 337 -0.66 11.43 19.75
N GLY A 338 -1.52 12.46 19.79
CA GLY A 338 -1.73 13.39 18.70
C GLY A 338 -2.26 12.76 17.41
N GLY A 339 -1.79 13.28 16.28
CA GLY A 339 -2.27 12.95 14.95
C GLY A 339 -3.31 13.95 14.46
N GLU A 340 -4.08 13.52 13.46
CA GLU A 340 -5.12 14.30 12.81
C GLU A 340 -6.38 13.46 12.69
N ASP A 341 -7.52 14.05 13.05
CA ASP A 341 -8.85 13.47 12.83
C ASP A 341 -9.11 13.34 11.32
N VAL A 342 -9.28 12.09 10.86
CA VAL A 342 -9.40 11.77 9.43
C VAL A 342 -10.73 12.24 8.83
N ASP A 343 -11.75 12.48 9.66
CA ASP A 343 -13.08 12.87 9.20
C ASP A 343 -13.29 14.39 9.28
N ASN A 344 -12.63 15.08 10.24
CA ASN A 344 -12.79 16.52 10.45
C ASN A 344 -11.53 17.37 10.16
N ASP A 345 -10.42 16.75 9.73
CA ASP A 345 -9.14 17.42 9.40
C ASP A 345 -8.59 18.29 10.55
N ASN A 346 -8.85 17.84 11.78
CA ASN A 346 -8.48 18.54 13.01
C ASN A 346 -7.27 17.89 13.65
N LEU A 347 -6.21 18.67 13.87
CA LEU A 347 -5.03 18.20 14.59
C LEU A 347 -5.32 17.98 16.07
N LEU A 348 -4.63 16.99 16.64
CA LEU A 348 -4.85 16.48 17.98
C LEU A 348 -3.54 16.59 18.80
N ASN A 349 -3.67 16.76 20.12
CA ASN A 349 -2.61 16.62 21.13
C ASN A 349 -3.11 15.87 22.38
N ASP A 350 -4.23 15.16 22.26
CA ASP A 350 -4.71 14.27 23.30
C ASP A 350 -3.75 13.07 23.47
N LEU A 351 -3.74 12.52 24.68
CA LEU A 351 -2.95 11.34 25.04
C LEU A 351 -3.90 10.25 25.53
N TRP A 352 -3.88 9.11 24.84
CA TRP A 352 -4.67 7.93 25.17
C TRP A 352 -3.77 6.78 25.57
N LEU A 353 -4.32 5.86 26.37
CA LEU A 353 -3.73 4.58 26.71
C LEU A 353 -4.67 3.47 26.25
N LEU A 354 -4.18 2.57 25.42
CA LEU A 354 -4.75 1.24 25.22
C LEU A 354 -4.19 0.35 26.33
N GLU A 355 -4.94 0.22 27.41
CA GLU A 355 -4.58 -0.54 28.60
C GLU A 355 -4.76 -2.04 28.34
N GLY A 356 -3.77 -2.83 28.74
CA GLY A 356 -3.77 -4.28 28.61
C GLY A 356 -2.47 -4.85 28.05
N SER A 357 -2.46 -6.18 27.92
CA SER A 357 -1.29 -6.98 27.58
C SER A 357 -1.49 -7.88 26.37
N ALA A 358 -0.43 -8.61 25.99
CA ALA A 358 -0.48 -9.65 24.96
C ALA A 358 -1.61 -10.67 25.22
N SER A 359 -1.74 -11.18 26.44
CA SER A 359 -2.78 -12.17 26.78
C SER A 359 -4.18 -11.57 26.81
N ASP A 360 -4.30 -10.28 27.14
CA ASP A 360 -5.60 -9.58 27.09
C ASP A 360 -6.07 -9.42 25.65
N ALA A 361 -5.16 -9.14 24.72
CA ALA A 361 -5.46 -9.08 23.30
C ALA A 361 -5.93 -10.45 22.75
N ASP A 362 -5.30 -11.54 23.19
CA ASP A 362 -5.71 -12.89 22.79
C ASP A 362 -7.10 -13.27 23.32
N ALA A 363 -7.36 -12.94 24.58
CA ALA A 363 -8.63 -13.20 25.25
C ALA A 363 -9.78 -12.30 24.75
N SER A 364 -9.48 -11.17 24.12
CA SER A 364 -10.50 -10.25 23.62
C SER A 364 -11.25 -10.80 22.40
N PRO A 365 -12.56 -10.49 22.25
CA PRO A 365 -13.39 -11.05 21.18
C PRO A 365 -12.90 -10.59 19.80
N SER A 366 -13.04 -11.48 18.82
CA SER A 366 -12.72 -11.15 17.43
C SER A 366 -13.76 -10.16 16.86
N ALA A 367 -13.30 -9.08 16.25
CA ALA A 367 -14.15 -8.10 15.55
C ALA A 367 -14.61 -8.60 14.15
N GLY A 368 -14.30 -9.84 13.80
CA GLY A 368 -14.60 -10.46 12.51
C GLY A 368 -13.40 -11.12 11.86
N GLY A 369 -13.62 -11.81 10.74
CA GLY A 369 -12.55 -12.47 10.00
C GLY A 369 -11.55 -11.49 9.36
N CYS A 370 -10.33 -11.96 9.09
CA CYS A 370 -9.36 -11.26 8.27
C CYS A 370 -9.74 -11.40 6.78
N GLY A 371 -10.57 -10.48 6.31
CA GLY A 371 -10.97 -10.36 4.91
C GLY A 371 -11.30 -8.91 4.60
N SER A 372 -10.45 -8.23 3.85
CA SER A 372 -10.67 -6.86 3.40
C SER A 372 -10.84 -6.83 1.88
N TYR A 373 -11.98 -6.29 1.43
CA TYR A 373 -12.25 -6.00 0.04
C TYR A 373 -12.18 -4.49 -0.15
N ASP A 374 -11.27 -4.02 -0.99
CA ASP A 374 -11.16 -2.64 -1.38
C ASP A 374 -11.57 -2.48 -2.84
N PHE A 375 -12.38 -1.46 -3.11
CA PHE A 375 -12.67 -1.06 -4.48
C PHE A 375 -11.76 0.10 -4.84
N ASN A 376 -10.87 -0.11 -5.79
CA ASN A 376 -9.89 0.90 -6.19
C ASN A 376 -9.90 1.13 -7.72
N LEU A 377 -9.56 2.35 -8.09
CA LEU A 377 -9.64 2.84 -9.47
C LEU A 377 -8.59 2.18 -10.38
N ILE A 378 -7.49 1.69 -9.80
CA ILE A 378 -6.47 0.90 -10.50
C ILE A 378 -7.03 -0.47 -10.91
N GLY A 379 -7.80 -1.12 -10.04
CA GLY A 379 -8.51 -2.37 -10.32
C GLY A 379 -9.56 -2.20 -11.41
N LEU A 380 -10.33 -1.09 -11.37
CA LEU A 380 -11.25 -0.72 -12.45
C LEU A 380 -10.53 -0.46 -13.77
N HIS A 381 -9.42 0.27 -13.74
CA HIS A 381 -8.57 0.46 -14.92
C HIS A 381 -8.14 -0.91 -15.50
N ALA A 382 -7.63 -1.81 -14.67
CA ALA A 382 -7.22 -3.14 -15.11
C ALA A 382 -8.38 -3.94 -15.70
N LEU A 383 -9.55 -3.94 -15.06
CA LEU A 383 -10.75 -4.62 -15.54
C LEU A 383 -11.21 -4.09 -16.90
N PHE A 384 -11.36 -2.77 -17.03
CA PHE A 384 -11.82 -2.15 -18.27
C PHE A 384 -10.81 -2.29 -19.41
N MET A 385 -9.51 -2.17 -19.13
CA MET A 385 -8.46 -2.42 -20.13
C MET A 385 -8.43 -3.88 -20.56
N PHE A 386 -8.60 -4.83 -19.64
CA PHE A 386 -8.66 -6.25 -19.97
C PHE A 386 -9.89 -6.57 -20.83
N LEU A 387 -11.08 -6.12 -20.43
CA LEU A 387 -12.30 -6.35 -21.22
C LEU A 387 -12.19 -5.68 -22.60
N GLY A 388 -11.72 -4.43 -22.66
CA GLY A 388 -11.52 -3.70 -23.92
C GLY A 388 -10.50 -4.38 -24.83
N TRP A 389 -9.22 -4.37 -24.42
CA TRP A 389 -8.09 -4.79 -25.24
C TRP A 389 -7.80 -6.28 -25.24
N GLY A 390 -8.17 -7.01 -24.19
CA GLY A 390 -7.95 -8.45 -24.06
C GLY A 390 -9.10 -9.29 -24.62
N VAL A 391 -10.33 -8.76 -24.59
CA VAL A 391 -11.54 -9.53 -24.97
C VAL A 391 -12.24 -8.94 -26.18
N PHE A 392 -12.87 -7.77 -26.05
CA PHE A 392 -13.80 -7.24 -27.06
C PHE A 392 -13.09 -6.87 -28.37
N LEU A 393 -12.01 -6.08 -28.30
CA LEU A 393 -11.28 -5.65 -29.49
C LEU A 393 -10.65 -6.84 -30.24
N GLN A 394 -10.13 -7.83 -29.50
CA GLN A 394 -9.59 -9.08 -30.04
C GLN A 394 -10.67 -9.91 -30.74
N ALA A 395 -11.79 -10.15 -30.07
CA ALA A 395 -12.91 -10.91 -30.61
C ALA A 395 -13.46 -10.26 -31.89
N GLY A 396 -13.63 -8.94 -31.89
CA GLY A 396 -14.11 -8.22 -33.07
C GLY A 396 -13.15 -8.36 -34.27
N ALA A 397 -11.84 -8.32 -34.06
CA ALA A 397 -10.86 -8.52 -35.12
C ALA A 397 -10.80 -9.97 -35.62
N PHE A 398 -10.92 -10.94 -34.70
CA PHE A 398 -11.00 -12.36 -35.01
C PHE A 398 -12.23 -12.67 -35.90
N ILE A 399 -13.41 -12.17 -35.53
CA ILE A 399 -14.65 -12.32 -36.31
C ILE A 399 -14.47 -11.73 -37.71
N ALA A 400 -13.95 -10.51 -37.81
CA ALA A 400 -13.74 -9.85 -39.10
C ALA A 400 -12.73 -10.56 -40.02
N ARG A 401 -11.77 -11.30 -39.46
CA ARG A 401 -10.80 -12.08 -40.23
C ARG A 401 -11.38 -13.41 -40.69
N TYR A 402 -11.93 -14.20 -39.77
CA TYR A 402 -12.23 -15.60 -40.02
C TYR A 402 -13.67 -15.87 -40.47
N PHE A 403 -14.62 -15.00 -40.13
CA PHE A 403 -16.05 -15.21 -40.41
C PHE A 403 -16.60 -14.31 -41.52
N ARG A 404 -15.72 -13.59 -42.24
CA ARG A 404 -16.09 -12.73 -43.38
C ARG A 404 -16.80 -13.46 -44.53
N HIS A 405 -16.68 -14.79 -44.58
CA HIS A 405 -17.26 -15.66 -45.60
C HIS A 405 -18.72 -16.06 -45.33
N VAL A 406 -19.24 -15.83 -44.12
CA VAL A 406 -20.63 -16.15 -43.77
C VAL A 406 -21.56 -15.11 -44.41
N GLU A 407 -22.57 -15.59 -45.12
CA GLU A 407 -23.58 -14.75 -45.79
C GLU A 407 -24.38 -13.92 -44.76
N ASN A 408 -24.97 -12.80 -45.19
CA ASN A 408 -25.76 -11.83 -44.38
C ASN A 408 -25.01 -10.68 -43.68
N ALA A 409 -23.74 -10.41 -44.01
CA ALA A 409 -22.96 -9.28 -43.49
C ALA A 409 -22.91 -9.17 -41.94
N TRP A 410 -23.31 -10.23 -41.24
CA TRP A 410 -23.39 -10.29 -39.78
C TRP A 410 -22.02 -10.04 -39.13
N TRP A 411 -20.96 -10.60 -39.72
CA TRP A 411 -19.58 -10.40 -39.27
C TRP A 411 -19.22 -8.92 -39.13
N PHE A 412 -19.73 -8.06 -40.03
CA PHE A 412 -19.41 -6.63 -40.05
C PHE A 412 -20.14 -5.90 -38.92
N LYS A 413 -21.41 -6.25 -38.68
CA LYS A 413 -22.19 -5.74 -37.54
C LYS A 413 -21.52 -6.12 -36.23
N MET A 414 -21.15 -7.40 -36.06
CA MET A 414 -20.47 -7.87 -34.85
C MET A 414 -19.10 -7.22 -34.68
N HIS A 415 -18.28 -7.16 -35.73
CA HIS A 415 -17.00 -6.45 -35.68
C HIS A 415 -17.19 -5.04 -35.14
N ARG A 416 -18.13 -4.27 -35.69
CA ARG A 416 -18.41 -2.90 -35.24
C ARG A 416 -18.85 -2.85 -33.78
N ILE A 417 -19.78 -3.71 -33.35
CA ILE A 417 -20.26 -3.76 -31.96
C ILE A 417 -19.09 -4.03 -31.01
N PHE A 418 -18.32 -5.10 -31.27
CA PHE A 418 -17.16 -5.47 -30.46
C PHE A 418 -16.09 -4.38 -30.45
N GLN A 419 -15.81 -3.73 -31.59
CA GLN A 419 -14.83 -2.63 -31.65
C GLN A 419 -15.27 -1.40 -30.85
N VAL A 420 -16.53 -0.98 -31.00
CA VAL A 420 -17.06 0.19 -30.28
C VAL A 420 -17.13 -0.09 -28.78
N THR A 421 -17.73 -1.21 -28.37
CA THR A 421 -17.79 -1.59 -26.95
C THR A 421 -16.40 -1.70 -26.33
N GLY A 422 -15.47 -2.36 -27.03
CA GLY A 422 -14.10 -2.51 -26.55
C GLY A 422 -13.37 -1.18 -26.40
N LEU A 423 -13.57 -0.24 -27.33
CA LEU A 423 -12.94 1.08 -27.27
C LEU A 423 -13.56 1.99 -26.19
N VAL A 424 -14.88 1.92 -25.98
CA VAL A 424 -15.56 2.62 -24.88
C VAL A 424 -15.03 2.14 -23.53
N LEU A 425 -14.94 0.82 -23.33
CA LEU A 425 -14.34 0.25 -22.11
C LEU A 425 -12.89 0.70 -21.95
N ALA A 426 -12.07 0.62 -23.00
CA ALA A 426 -10.69 1.07 -22.96
C ALA A 426 -10.56 2.57 -22.61
N PHE A 427 -11.47 3.41 -23.10
CA PHE A 427 -11.50 4.83 -22.77
C PHE A 427 -11.88 5.06 -21.30
N LEU A 428 -12.90 4.37 -20.78
CA LEU A 428 -13.25 4.42 -19.34
C LEU A 428 -12.07 3.95 -18.47
N GLY A 429 -11.37 2.91 -18.90
CA GLY A 429 -10.13 2.45 -18.27
C GLY A 429 -9.03 3.51 -18.28
N LEU A 430 -8.87 4.25 -19.38
CA LEU A 430 -7.89 5.34 -19.48
C LEU A 430 -8.22 6.47 -18.50
N VAL A 431 -9.50 6.84 -18.37
CA VAL A 431 -9.97 7.83 -17.39
C VAL A 431 -9.65 7.37 -15.96
N CYS A 432 -9.90 6.09 -15.64
CA CYS A 432 -9.55 5.51 -14.34
C CYS A 432 -8.04 5.65 -14.07
N ALA A 433 -7.18 5.31 -15.03
CA ALA A 433 -5.72 5.46 -14.89
C ALA A 433 -5.31 6.92 -14.71
N ALA A 434 -5.87 7.84 -15.51
CA ALA A 434 -5.55 9.27 -15.47
C ALA A 434 -5.88 9.90 -14.11
N VAL A 435 -6.97 9.47 -13.47
CA VAL A 435 -7.34 9.97 -12.14
C VAL A 435 -6.54 9.28 -11.02
N SER A 436 -6.26 7.98 -11.15
CA SER A 436 -5.67 7.19 -10.07
C SER A 436 -4.17 7.42 -9.82
N VAL A 437 -3.40 7.94 -10.79
CA VAL A 437 -1.94 8.06 -10.70
C VAL A 437 -1.51 9.53 -10.81
N PRO A 438 -1.51 10.33 -9.73
CA PRO A 438 -1.35 11.79 -9.81
C PRO A 438 0.01 12.27 -10.37
N PHE A 439 1.03 11.42 -10.47
CA PHE A 439 2.36 11.80 -10.99
C PHE A 439 2.98 10.71 -11.86
N GLY A 440 3.57 11.11 -13.00
CA GLY A 440 4.46 10.25 -13.77
C GLY A 440 3.79 9.11 -14.54
N HIS A 441 2.55 9.29 -15.02
CA HIS A 441 1.78 8.29 -15.80
C HIS A 441 2.56 7.62 -16.93
N LEU A 442 3.51 8.33 -17.55
CA LEU A 442 4.27 7.86 -18.71
C LEU A 442 5.72 7.46 -18.36
N ASN A 443 6.10 7.54 -17.08
CA ASN A 443 7.47 7.29 -16.64
C ASN A 443 7.83 5.80 -16.59
N PHE A 444 6.88 4.92 -16.92
CA PHE A 444 7.08 3.48 -16.95
C PHE A 444 6.53 2.87 -18.25
N ALA A 445 7.13 1.75 -18.65
CA ALA A 445 6.87 1.11 -19.94
C ALA A 445 5.37 0.82 -20.18
N HIS A 446 4.64 0.36 -19.17
CA HIS A 446 3.20 0.09 -19.31
C HIS A 446 2.38 1.34 -19.63
N GLY A 447 2.67 2.46 -18.98
CA GLY A 447 1.98 3.73 -19.20
C GLY A 447 2.31 4.32 -20.57
N GLY A 448 3.59 4.38 -20.93
CA GLY A 448 4.04 4.87 -22.24
C GLY A 448 3.51 4.04 -23.41
N LEU A 449 3.67 2.71 -23.35
CA LEU A 449 3.17 1.80 -24.37
C LEU A 449 1.64 1.82 -24.44
N GLY A 450 0.97 1.81 -23.29
CA GLY A 450 -0.49 1.90 -23.20
C GLY A 450 -1.05 3.15 -23.85
N PHE A 451 -0.41 4.31 -23.65
CA PHE A 451 -0.83 5.56 -24.28
C PHE A 451 -0.73 5.50 -25.81
N VAL A 452 0.38 4.99 -26.35
CA VAL A 452 0.55 4.81 -27.82
C VAL A 452 -0.52 3.89 -28.39
N ILE A 453 -0.80 2.77 -27.72
CA ILE A 453 -1.85 1.81 -28.11
C ILE A 453 -3.23 2.51 -28.11
N MET A 454 -3.53 3.31 -27.09
CA MET A 454 -4.79 4.07 -27.01
C MET A 454 -4.94 5.06 -28.15
N VAL A 455 -3.89 5.84 -28.47
CA VAL A 455 -3.90 6.77 -29.61
C VAL A 455 -4.19 6.01 -30.91
N ILE A 456 -3.47 4.91 -31.15
CA ILE A 456 -3.70 4.08 -32.35
C ILE A 456 -5.14 3.57 -32.39
N GLY A 457 -5.67 3.05 -31.28
CA GLY A 457 -7.03 2.53 -31.17
C GLY A 457 -8.11 3.58 -31.45
N LEU A 458 -7.97 4.77 -30.88
CA LEU A 458 -8.91 5.89 -31.07
C LEU A 458 -8.87 6.45 -32.50
N LEU A 459 -7.73 6.37 -33.18
CA LEU A 459 -7.61 6.75 -34.59
C LEU A 459 -8.22 5.72 -35.55
N GLN A 460 -8.44 4.46 -35.14
CA GLN A 460 -9.00 3.44 -36.04
C GLN A 460 -10.45 3.76 -36.49
N PRO A 461 -11.39 4.14 -35.61
CA PRO A 461 -12.73 4.56 -36.04
C PRO A 461 -12.72 5.81 -36.92
N LEU A 462 -11.87 6.81 -36.61
CA LEU A 462 -11.72 8.02 -37.43
C LEU A 462 -11.23 7.65 -38.84
N ASN A 463 -10.20 6.82 -38.93
CA ASN A 463 -9.73 6.29 -40.20
C ASN A 463 -10.82 5.46 -40.92
N ALA A 464 -11.64 4.71 -40.19
CA ALA A 464 -12.75 3.95 -40.77
C ALA A 464 -13.91 4.81 -41.27
N HIS A 465 -14.08 6.02 -40.75
CA HIS A 465 -15.05 6.99 -41.26
C HIS A 465 -14.71 7.43 -42.69
N PHE A 466 -13.43 7.65 -42.98
CA PHE A 466 -12.92 8.01 -44.32
C PHE A 466 -12.67 6.80 -45.23
N ARG A 467 -13.26 5.64 -44.92
CA ARG A 467 -13.09 4.40 -45.67
C ARG A 467 -13.58 4.56 -47.12
N PRO A 468 -12.71 4.34 -48.13
CA PRO A 468 -13.16 4.32 -49.53
C PRO A 468 -14.15 3.18 -49.81
N HIS A 469 -15.07 3.39 -50.76
CA HIS A 469 -16.09 2.42 -51.14
C HIS A 469 -15.50 1.05 -51.51
N ALA A 470 -16.24 -0.02 -51.17
CA ALA A 470 -15.86 -1.36 -51.58
C ALA A 470 -16.15 -1.53 -53.08
N PRO A 471 -15.28 -2.23 -53.84
CA PRO A 471 -15.54 -2.50 -55.25
C PRO A 471 -16.81 -3.35 -55.39
N LYS A 472 -17.66 -3.04 -56.37
CA LYS A 472 -18.78 -3.90 -56.77
C LYS A 472 -18.25 -5.17 -57.47
N ALA A 473 -19.13 -6.16 -57.65
CA ALA A 473 -18.79 -7.32 -58.47
C ALA A 473 -18.36 -6.83 -59.87
N ASN A 474 -17.15 -7.21 -60.29
CA ASN A 474 -16.47 -6.82 -61.55
C ASN A 474 -15.74 -5.46 -61.58
N GLU A 475 -15.62 -4.73 -60.46
CA GLU A 475 -14.83 -3.50 -60.38
C GLU A 475 -13.41 -3.73 -59.83
N ILE A 476 -12.41 -3.03 -60.39
CA ILE A 476 -11.03 -3.03 -59.90
C ILE A 476 -10.94 -2.17 -58.64
N LYS A 477 -10.30 -2.70 -57.60
CA LYS A 477 -10.07 -1.97 -56.34
C LYS A 477 -9.23 -0.71 -56.57
N THR A 478 -9.70 0.45 -56.10
CA THR A 478 -8.94 1.71 -56.19
C THR A 478 -7.65 1.68 -55.35
N LYS A 479 -6.62 2.43 -55.77
CA LYS A 479 -5.36 2.57 -55.01
C LYS A 479 -5.60 3.05 -53.57
N GLY A 480 -6.49 4.03 -53.40
CA GLY A 480 -6.90 4.54 -52.09
C GLY A 480 -7.55 3.46 -51.21
N ARG A 481 -8.46 2.64 -51.77
CA ARG A 481 -9.07 1.51 -51.06
C ARG A 481 -8.05 0.46 -50.64
N PHE A 482 -7.07 0.18 -51.49
CA PHE A 482 -6.00 -0.77 -51.19
C PHE A 482 -5.11 -0.27 -50.04
N ILE A 483 -4.60 0.97 -50.14
CA ILE A 483 -3.74 1.58 -49.11
C ILE A 483 -4.47 1.63 -47.77
N TRP A 484 -5.72 2.10 -47.76
CA TRP A 484 -6.55 2.14 -46.56
C TRP A 484 -6.71 0.75 -45.92
N GLU A 485 -6.98 -0.28 -46.72
CA GLU A 485 -7.11 -1.65 -46.19
C GLU A 485 -5.82 -2.20 -45.60
N VAL A 486 -4.66 -1.88 -46.18
CA VAL A 486 -3.36 -2.28 -45.66
C VAL A 486 -3.12 -1.58 -44.32
N PHE A 487 -3.30 -0.26 -44.29
CA PHE A 487 -3.03 0.56 -43.12
C PHE A 487 -3.97 0.22 -41.95
N HIS A 488 -5.29 0.24 -42.17
CA HIS A 488 -6.28 -0.07 -41.14
C HIS A 488 -6.08 -1.47 -40.52
N LYS A 489 -5.86 -2.49 -41.37
CA LYS A 489 -5.69 -3.87 -40.89
C LYS A 489 -4.37 -4.05 -40.14
N ASN A 490 -3.26 -3.54 -40.67
CA ASN A 490 -1.95 -3.78 -40.07
C ASN A 490 -1.75 -2.96 -38.80
N LEU A 491 -2.16 -1.69 -38.81
CA LEU A 491 -2.07 -0.84 -37.63
C LEU A 491 -3.01 -1.33 -36.52
N GLY A 492 -4.22 -1.78 -36.86
CA GLY A 492 -5.12 -2.43 -35.90
C GLY A 492 -4.54 -3.71 -35.29
N ARG A 493 -3.95 -4.59 -36.11
CA ARG A 493 -3.27 -5.80 -35.61
C ARG A 493 -2.08 -5.50 -34.71
N LEU A 494 -1.28 -4.50 -35.08
CA LEU A 494 -0.16 -4.05 -34.27
C LEU A 494 -0.64 -3.58 -32.90
N ALA A 495 -1.68 -2.73 -32.85
CA ALA A 495 -2.26 -2.27 -31.59
C ALA A 495 -2.76 -3.44 -30.73
N LEU A 496 -3.48 -4.39 -31.32
CA LEU A 496 -3.99 -5.57 -30.61
C LEU A 496 -2.86 -6.45 -30.04
N PHE A 497 -1.79 -6.65 -30.80
CA PHE A 497 -0.63 -7.42 -30.34
C PHE A 497 0.09 -6.71 -29.19
N LEU A 498 0.40 -5.43 -29.37
CA LEU A 498 1.03 -4.60 -28.34
C LEU A 498 0.16 -4.50 -27.09
N ALA A 499 -1.16 -4.51 -27.22
CA ALA A 499 -2.07 -4.49 -26.09
C ALA A 499 -1.98 -5.75 -25.21
N LEU A 500 -1.80 -6.93 -25.79
CA LEU A 500 -1.59 -8.16 -25.01
C LEU A 500 -0.26 -8.14 -24.23
N ILE A 501 0.79 -7.57 -24.83
CA ILE A 501 2.06 -7.31 -24.14
C ILE A 501 1.83 -6.31 -23.00
N ASN A 502 1.12 -5.22 -23.27
CA ASN A 502 0.89 -4.16 -22.30
C ASN A 502 0.03 -4.63 -21.10
N ILE A 503 -0.98 -5.46 -21.35
CA ILE A 503 -1.77 -6.12 -20.29
C ILE A 503 -0.84 -6.96 -19.40
N SER A 504 0.07 -7.73 -20.01
CA SER A 504 1.03 -8.54 -19.25
C SER A 504 1.93 -7.66 -18.36
N LEU A 505 2.42 -6.53 -18.87
CA LEU A 505 3.16 -5.54 -18.06
C LEU A 505 2.31 -4.97 -16.91
N GLY A 506 1.02 -4.74 -17.15
CA GLY A 506 0.08 -4.22 -16.15
C GLY A 506 -0.12 -5.18 -14.97
N PHE A 507 -0.20 -6.49 -15.23
CA PHE A 507 -0.31 -7.51 -14.18
C PHE A 507 0.92 -7.51 -13.25
N PHE A 508 2.14 -7.35 -13.79
CA PHE A 508 3.33 -7.22 -12.97
C PHE A 508 3.32 -5.93 -12.12
N LEU A 509 2.83 -4.82 -12.69
CA LEU A 509 2.76 -3.53 -11.98
C LEU A 509 1.70 -3.52 -10.86
N ALA A 510 0.57 -4.19 -11.06
CA ALA A 510 -0.50 -4.28 -10.07
C ALA A 510 -0.22 -5.29 -8.94
N LEU A 511 0.94 -5.95 -8.97
CA LEU A 511 1.39 -6.93 -7.97
C LEU A 511 0.37 -8.07 -7.73
N VAL A 512 -0.32 -8.52 -8.80
CA VAL A 512 -1.39 -9.51 -8.64
C VAL A 512 -0.86 -10.85 -8.11
N PRO A 513 -1.69 -11.65 -7.43
CA PRO A 513 -1.31 -13.00 -7.02
C PRO A 513 -0.87 -13.89 -8.19
N SER A 514 0.13 -14.75 -7.97
CA SER A 514 0.70 -15.64 -8.99
C SER A 514 -0.35 -16.52 -9.69
N ALA A 515 -1.41 -16.92 -8.99
CA ALA A 515 -2.52 -17.67 -9.57
C ALA A 515 -3.26 -16.87 -10.66
N VAL A 516 -3.49 -15.58 -10.45
CA VAL A 516 -4.13 -14.70 -11.44
C VAL A 516 -3.22 -14.54 -12.67
N LEU A 517 -1.92 -14.39 -12.45
CA LEU A 517 -0.93 -14.34 -13.53
C LEU A 517 -0.90 -15.64 -14.35
N ALA A 518 -0.98 -16.80 -13.69
CA ALA A 518 -1.05 -18.09 -14.36
C ALA A 518 -2.32 -18.22 -15.22
N VAL A 519 -3.48 -17.84 -14.68
CA VAL A 519 -4.75 -17.81 -15.43
C VAL A 519 -4.64 -16.91 -16.67
N TRP A 520 -4.02 -15.73 -16.54
CA TRP A 520 -3.79 -14.85 -17.69
C TRP A 520 -2.96 -15.52 -18.79
N PHE A 521 -1.84 -16.15 -18.44
CA PHE A 521 -1.00 -16.83 -19.44
C PHE A 521 -1.67 -18.05 -20.08
N VAL A 522 -2.50 -18.78 -19.33
CA VAL A 522 -3.33 -19.86 -19.89
C VAL A 522 -4.33 -19.30 -20.90
N LEU A 523 -5.05 -18.23 -20.56
CA LEU A 523 -6.00 -17.56 -21.48
C LEU A 523 -5.29 -17.02 -22.73
N LEU A 524 -4.11 -16.42 -22.57
CA LEU A 524 -3.27 -15.97 -23.68
C LEU A 524 -2.85 -17.14 -24.58
N GLY A 525 -2.45 -18.27 -23.99
CA GLY A 525 -2.07 -19.50 -24.71
C GLY A 525 -3.24 -20.11 -25.50
N LEU A 526 -4.43 -20.17 -24.90
CA LEU A 526 -5.66 -20.62 -25.57
C LEU A 526 -6.03 -19.68 -26.73
N TYR A 527 -5.90 -18.37 -26.52
CA TYR A 527 -6.16 -17.37 -27.55
C TYR A 527 -5.22 -17.51 -28.76
N ILE A 528 -3.91 -17.68 -28.51
CA ILE A 528 -2.91 -17.92 -29.55
C ILE A 528 -3.21 -19.22 -30.29
N THR A 529 -3.50 -20.30 -29.56
CA THR A 529 -3.85 -21.60 -30.15
C THR A 529 -5.06 -21.50 -31.07
N ALA A 530 -6.14 -20.82 -30.64
CA ALA A 530 -7.33 -20.60 -31.46
C ALA A 530 -7.00 -19.84 -32.76
N HIS A 531 -6.14 -18.82 -32.69
CA HIS A 531 -5.68 -18.08 -33.87
C HIS A 531 -4.87 -18.95 -34.84
N VAL A 532 -3.94 -19.75 -34.31
CA VAL A 532 -3.11 -20.65 -35.13
C VAL A 532 -3.99 -21.69 -35.82
N LEU A 533 -4.89 -22.36 -35.08
CA LEU A 533 -5.80 -23.37 -35.64
C LEU A 533 -6.70 -22.77 -36.73
N MET A 534 -7.27 -21.60 -36.50
CA MET A 534 -8.11 -20.92 -37.49
C MET A 534 -7.31 -20.44 -38.70
N GLU A 535 -6.08 -19.96 -38.52
CA GLU A 535 -5.20 -19.57 -39.62
C GLU A 535 -4.79 -20.78 -40.47
N VAL A 536 -4.44 -21.90 -39.84
CA VAL A 536 -4.14 -23.16 -40.53
C VAL A 536 -5.36 -23.62 -41.33
N ARG A 537 -6.53 -23.70 -40.68
CA ARG A 537 -7.80 -24.07 -41.34
C ARG A 537 -8.12 -23.14 -42.52
N PHE A 538 -7.95 -21.84 -42.33
CA PHE A 538 -8.20 -20.83 -43.36
C PHE A 538 -7.27 -21.00 -44.56
N ARG A 539 -5.98 -21.29 -44.34
CA ARG A 539 -5.01 -21.54 -45.41
C ARG A 539 -5.25 -22.87 -46.11
N LEU A 540 -5.63 -23.93 -45.38
CA LEU A 540 -5.99 -25.22 -45.96
C LEU A 540 -7.20 -25.10 -46.88
N LYS A 541 -8.28 -24.43 -46.44
CA LYS A 541 -9.46 -24.17 -47.30
C LYS A 541 -9.13 -23.37 -48.55
N LYS A 542 -8.16 -22.45 -48.51
CA LYS A 542 -7.74 -21.67 -49.68
C LYS A 542 -6.95 -22.49 -50.70
N LYS A 543 -6.32 -23.60 -50.28
CA LYS A 543 -5.58 -24.53 -51.15
C LYS A 543 -6.46 -25.59 -51.81
N SER A 544 -7.69 -25.81 -51.35
CA SER A 544 -8.63 -26.73 -52.00
C SER A 544 -9.09 -26.14 -53.35
N PRO A 545 -8.87 -26.82 -54.49
CA PRO A 545 -9.32 -26.32 -55.79
C PRO A 545 -10.85 -26.24 -55.82
N LYS A 546 -11.39 -25.12 -56.32
CA LYS A 546 -12.82 -25.05 -56.67
C LYS A 546 -13.02 -25.99 -57.86
N VAL A 547 -13.78 -27.06 -57.69
CA VAL A 547 -14.25 -27.89 -58.81
C VAL A 547 -15.14 -26.98 -59.67
N VAL A 548 -14.63 -26.56 -60.82
CA VAL A 548 -15.40 -25.85 -61.84
C VAL A 548 -16.05 -26.95 -62.68
N THR A 549 -17.33 -27.22 -62.44
CA THR A 549 -18.11 -28.05 -63.36
C THR A 549 -18.36 -27.21 -64.61
N ILE A 550 -17.62 -27.50 -65.68
CA ILE A 550 -17.90 -26.94 -67.00
C ILE A 550 -19.06 -27.75 -67.57
N THR A 551 -20.26 -27.17 -67.58
CA THR A 551 -21.33 -27.66 -68.44
C THR A 551 -20.99 -27.25 -69.87
N MET A 552 -20.56 -28.22 -70.68
CA MET A 552 -20.59 -28.06 -72.13
C MET A 552 -22.04 -28.29 -72.59
N ASN A 553 -22.55 -27.34 -73.38
CA ASN A 553 -23.89 -27.36 -73.96
C ASN A 553 -24.20 -28.65 -74.72
#